data_AF-A0A815JBJ2-F1
#
_entry.id   AF-A0A815JBJ2-F1
#
_cell.length_a   1.000
_cell.length_b   1.000
_cell.length_c   1.000
_cell.angle_alpha   90.00
_cell.angle_beta   90.00
_cell.angle_gamma   90.00
#
_symmetry.space_group_name_H-M   'P 1'
#
loop_
_entity.id
_entity.type
_entity.pdbx_description
1 polymer ?
#
loop_
_entity_poly.entity_id
_entity_poly.type
_entity_poly.pdbx_seq_one_letter_code
_entity_poly.pdbx_strand_id
1 'polypeptide(L)'
;MFHKPTAEPYILPYKSDHPRPMHRNIVYAALLRAARICSHVNDFNSACVRIDLSLLLNGYPPHFITQQFNRFFYLNDALPILQQINEHVYSH
;
A
#
# COMPACT_ATOMS: atom_id res chain seq x y z
N MET A 1 -4.07 -18.65 -4.22
CA MET A 1 -2.76 -18.08 -3.81
C MET A 1 -2.25 -18.90 -2.63
N PHE A 2 -1.18 -19.68 -2.81
CA PHE A 2 -0.63 -20.52 -1.74
C PHE A 2 0.34 -19.67 -0.89
N HIS A 3 0.15 -19.60 0.42
CA HIS A 3 1.05 -18.93 1.35
C HIS A 3 1.67 -19.98 2.26
N LYS A 4 3.01 -20.00 2.38
CA LYS A 4 3.67 -20.82 3.40
C LYS A 4 3.22 -20.29 4.78
N PRO A 5 2.67 -21.14 5.68
CA PRO A 5 2.15 -20.71 6.97
C PRO A 5 3.19 -20.07 7.89
N THR A 6 4.49 -20.25 7.61
CA THR A 6 5.61 -19.72 8.41
C THR A 6 6.06 -18.32 8.00
N ALA A 7 5.51 -17.76 6.91
CA ALA A 7 5.83 -16.40 6.50
C ALA A 7 4.71 -15.45 6.93
N GLU A 8 4.45 -15.35 8.24
CA GLU A 8 3.82 -14.13 8.74
C GLU A 8 4.79 -12.99 8.35
N PRO A 9 4.36 -12.05 7.49
CA PRO A 9 5.22 -10.93 7.15
C PRO A 9 5.40 -10.12 8.43
N TYR A 10 6.54 -10.30 9.09
CA TYR A 10 6.89 -9.52 10.27
C TYR A 10 6.96 -8.05 9.85
N ILE A 11 5.89 -7.31 10.12
CA ILE A 11 5.87 -5.87 9.99
C ILE A 11 6.47 -5.32 11.27
N LEU A 12 7.56 -4.58 11.12
CA LEU A 12 8.22 -3.94 12.25
C LEU A 12 7.23 -3.04 13.00
N PRO A 13 7.03 -3.21 14.32
CA PRO A 13 6.14 -2.35 15.11
C PRO A 13 6.54 -0.88 15.05
N TYR A 14 5.55 0.02 15.01
CA TYR A 14 5.82 1.47 14.89
C TYR A 14 6.57 2.07 16.08
N LYS A 15 6.43 1.47 17.26
CA LYS A 15 7.12 1.90 18.50
C LYS A 15 8.54 1.37 18.62
N SER A 16 8.99 0.53 17.69
CA SER A 16 10.37 0.03 17.73
C SER A 16 11.36 1.17 17.50
N ASP A 17 12.55 1.07 18.09
CA ASP A 17 13.56 2.14 18.11
C ASP A 17 14.35 2.20 16.78
N HIS A 18 13.62 2.26 15.67
CA HIS A 18 14.19 2.33 14.33
C HIS A 18 13.98 3.70 13.70
N PRO A 19 14.87 4.10 12.77
CA PRO A 19 14.73 5.37 12.08
C PRO A 19 13.40 5.46 11.30
N ARG A 20 12.75 6.62 11.35
CA ARG A 20 11.53 6.91 10.56
C ARG A 20 11.63 6.53 9.07
N PRO A 21 12.78 6.70 8.38
CA PRO A 21 12.95 6.22 7.00
C PRO A 21 12.69 4.72 6.82
N MET A 22 13.03 3.87 7.80
CA MET A 22 12.76 2.44 7.72
C MET A 22 11.26 2.16 7.73
N HIS A 23 10.51 2.78 8.64
CA HIS A 23 9.05 2.66 8.68
C HIS A 23 8.39 3.09 7.37
N ARG A 24 8.88 4.18 6.73
CA ARG A 24 8.40 4.62 5.42
C ARG A 24 8.71 3.59 4.32
N ASN A 25 9.92 3.05 4.31
CA ASN A 25 10.35 2.06 3.33
C ASN A 25 9.58 0.74 3.47
N ILE A 26 9.20 0.34 4.68
CA ILE A 26 8.36 -0.84 4.91
C ILE A 26 7.02 -0.70 4.17
N VAL A 27 6.34 0.44 4.35
CA VAL A 27 5.06 0.69 3.67
C VAL A 27 5.25 0.72 2.15
N TYR A 28 6.25 1.46 1.67
CA TYR A 28 6.51 1.58 0.23
C TYR A 28 6.84 0.22 -0.42
N ALA A 29 7.71 -0.57 0.20
CA ALA A 29 8.11 -1.89 -0.32
C ALA A 29 6.96 -2.89 -0.30
N ALA A 30 6.08 -2.85 0.70
CA ALA A 30 4.89 -3.69 0.76
C ALA A 30 3.93 -3.38 -0.40
N LEU A 31 3.65 -2.09 -0.65
CA LEU A 31 2.80 -1.64 -1.74
C LEU A 31 3.40 -1.97 -3.11
N LEU A 32 4.70 -1.73 -3.29
CA LEU A 32 5.41 -2.07 -4.53
C LEU A 32 5.38 -3.57 -4.81
N ARG A 33 5.53 -4.40 -3.77
CA ARG A 33 5.44 -5.86 -3.91
C ARG A 33 4.02 -6.29 -4.28
N ALA A 34 2.99 -5.71 -3.65
CA ALA A 34 1.61 -5.99 -4.01
C ALA A 34 1.34 -5.63 -5.48
N ALA A 35 1.77 -4.45 -5.93
CA ALA A 35 1.62 -4.00 -7.31
C ALA A 35 2.31 -4.91 -8.33
N ARG A 36 3.44 -5.53 -7.97
CA ARG A 36 4.17 -6.46 -8.84
C ARG A 36 3.56 -7.85 -8.92
N ILE A 37 2.95 -8.33 -7.82
CA ILE A 37 2.44 -9.71 -7.74
C ILE A 37 0.99 -9.80 -8.24
N CYS A 38 0.19 -8.77 -8.01
CA CYS A 38 -1.22 -8.76 -8.41
C CYS A 38 -1.36 -8.51 -9.90
N SER A 39 -1.91 -9.49 -10.63
CA SER A 39 -2.23 -9.34 -12.06
C SER A 39 -3.50 -8.52 -12.31
N HIS A 40 -4.38 -8.40 -11.31
CA HIS A 40 -5.64 -7.66 -11.41
C HIS A 40 -5.70 -6.53 -10.38
N VAL A 41 -6.34 -5.42 -10.78
CA VAL A 41 -6.52 -4.24 -9.93
C VAL A 41 -7.32 -4.57 -8.66
N ASN A 42 -8.33 -5.43 -8.76
CA ASN A 42 -9.13 -5.85 -7.59
C ASN A 42 -8.31 -6.62 -6.56
N ASP A 43 -7.37 -7.45 -7.00
CA ASP A 43 -6.45 -8.18 -6.12
C ASP A 43 -5.47 -7.21 -5.45
N PHE A 44 -4.98 -6.22 -6.20
CA PHE A 44 -4.13 -5.17 -5.67
C PHE A 44 -4.85 -4.30 -4.63
N ASN A 45 -6.10 -3.91 -4.87
CA ASN A 45 -6.93 -3.18 -3.91
C ASN A 45 -7.14 -4.00 -2.63
N SER A 46 -7.42 -5.29 -2.77
CA SER A 46 -7.54 -6.21 -1.64
C SER A 46 -6.21 -6.34 -0.86
N ALA A 47 -5.08 -6.34 -1.55
CA ALA A 47 -3.76 -6.33 -0.91
C ALA A 47 -3.48 -5.03 -0.17
N CYS A 48 -3.87 -3.87 -0.72
CA CYS A 48 -3.77 -2.57 -0.06
C CYS A 48 -4.52 -2.55 1.28
N VAL A 49 -5.76 -3.06 1.30
CA VAL A 49 -6.55 -3.17 2.54
C VAL A 49 -5.88 -4.08 3.57
N ARG A 50 -5.31 -5.22 3.14
CA ARG A 50 -4.58 -6.12 4.04
C ARG A 50 -3.33 -5.46 4.61
N ILE A 51 -2.60 -4.70 3.81
CA ILE A 51 -1.40 -3.96 4.24
C ILE A 51 -1.79 -2.89 5.27
N ASP A 52 -2.83 -2.10 5.01
CA ASP A 52 -3.33 -1.08 5.93
C ASP A 52 -3.71 -1.69 7.28
N LEU A 53 -4.53 -2.75 7.27
CA LEU A 53 -4.92 -3.47 8.49
C LEU A 53 -3.70 -3.98 9.26
N SER A 54 -2.70 -4.53 8.55
CA SER A 54 -1.50 -5.07 9.18
C SER A 54 -0.63 -3.97 9.80
N LEU A 55 -0.57 -2.77 9.19
CA LEU A 55 0.12 -1.61 9.75
C LEU A 55 -0.60 -1.07 11.00
N LEU A 56 -1.94 -0.99 10.96
CA LEU A 56 -2.75 -0.59 12.11
C LEU A 56 -2.55 -1.53 13.31
N LEU A 57 -2.58 -2.84 13.07
CA LEU A 57 -2.31 -3.85 14.10
C LEU A 57 -0.88 -3.76 14.68
N ASN A 58 0.08 -3.24 13.91
CA ASN A 58 1.45 -2.97 14.35
C ASN A 58 1.65 -1.57 14.96
N GLY A 59 0.56 -0.85 15.22
CA GLY A 59 0.56 0.43 15.93
C GLY A 59 0.98 1.64 15.08
N TYR A 60 0.95 1.52 13.75
CA TYR A 60 1.21 2.66 12.88
C TYR A 60 0.06 3.67 12.98
N PRO A 61 0.34 4.98 13.13
CA PRO A 61 -0.71 6.00 13.18
C PRO A 61 -1.47 6.09 11.85
N PRO A 62 -2.82 6.19 11.84
CA PRO A 62 -3.61 6.26 10.61
C PRO A 62 -3.15 7.38 9.66
N HIS A 63 -2.87 8.57 10.19
CA HIS A 63 -2.38 9.70 9.39
C HIS A 63 -1.04 9.41 8.70
N PHE A 64 -0.16 8.64 9.35
CA PHE A 64 1.12 8.24 8.77
C PHE A 64 0.90 7.23 7.63
N ILE A 65 0.00 6.26 7.82
CA ILE A 65 -0.33 5.26 6.80
C ILE A 65 -0.90 5.95 5.56
N THR A 66 -1.93 6.79 5.72
CA THR A 66 -2.53 7.57 4.63
C THR A 66 -1.49 8.40 3.89
N GLN A 67 -0.59 9.07 4.63
CA GLN A 67 0.50 9.84 4.02
C GLN A 67 1.43 8.97 3.16
N GLN A 68 1.82 7.78 3.62
CA GLN A 68 2.71 6.90 2.87
C GLN A 68 2.01 6.26 1.66
N PHE A 69 0.73 5.91 1.77
CA PHE A 69 -0.07 5.41 0.64
C PHE A 69 -0.20 6.49 -0.45
N ASN A 70 -0.58 7.71 -0.08
CA ASN A 70 -0.68 8.83 -1.02
C ASN A 70 0.66 9.10 -1.70
N ARG A 71 1.76 9.07 -0.94
CA ARG A 71 3.11 9.20 -1.48
C ARG A 71 3.43 8.09 -2.48
N PHE A 72 3.07 6.84 -2.18
CA PHE A 72 3.29 5.72 -3.10
C PHE A 72 2.53 5.93 -4.42
N PHE A 73 1.24 6.25 -4.36
CA PHE A 73 0.45 6.46 -5.58
C PHE A 73 0.91 7.66 -6.40
N TYR A 74 1.38 8.72 -5.72
CA TYR A 74 1.96 9.89 -6.38
C TYR A 74 3.26 9.55 -7.11
N LEU A 75 4.19 8.83 -6.45
CA LEU A 75 5.49 8.50 -7.02
C LEU A 75 5.45 7.46 -8.14
N ASN A 76 4.37 6.70 -8.25
CA ASN A 76 4.23 5.65 -9.26
C ASN A 76 3.19 6.01 -10.33
N ASP A 77 2.84 7.29 -10.45
CA ASP A 77 1.86 7.79 -11.43
C ASP A 77 0.55 6.98 -11.45
N ALA A 78 0.12 6.50 -10.28
CA ALA A 78 -1.11 5.73 -10.11
C ALA A 78 -2.29 6.63 -9.70
N LEU A 79 -2.01 7.89 -9.35
CA LEU A 79 -3.02 8.95 -9.12
C LEU A 79 -3.66 9.56 -10.39
N PRO A 80 -3.03 9.64 -11.59
CA PRO A 80 -3.66 10.29 -12.75
C PRO A 80 -4.62 9.40 -13.54
N ILE A 81 -4.60 8.07 -13.39
CA ILE A 81 -5.49 7.18 -14.17
C ILE A 81 -6.96 7.39 -13.79
N LEU A 82 -7.26 7.71 -12.52
CA LEU A 82 -8.62 8.02 -12.07
C LEU A 82 -9.11 9.41 -12.53
N GLN A 83 -8.22 10.37 -12.76
CA GLN A 83 -8.58 11.72 -13.24
C GLN A 83 -8.64 11.81 -14.76
N GLN A 84 -7.89 10.98 -15.50
CA GLN A 84 -7.94 10.95 -16.97
C GLN A 84 -9.13 10.18 -17.53
N ILE A 85 -9.81 9.36 -16.73
CA ILE A 85 -10.96 8.57 -17.20
C ILE A 85 -12.24 9.41 -17.39
N ASN A 86 -12.35 10.65 -16.87
CA ASN A 86 -13.58 11.45 -17.02
C ASN A 86 -13.40 12.90 -17.48
N GLU A 87 -13.63 13.08 -18.79
CA GLU A 87 -14.52 14.14 -19.30
C GLU A 87 -15.15 13.73 -20.66
N HIS A 88 -14.46 12.92 -21.46
CA HIS A 88 -14.93 12.54 -22.80
C HIS A 88 -15.75 11.24 -22.91
N VAL A 89 -15.79 10.38 -21.89
CA VAL A 89 -16.48 9.08 -21.97
C VAL A 89 -17.94 9.14 -21.51
N TYR A 90 -18.33 10.13 -20.70
CA TYR A 90 -19.72 10.34 -20.26
C TYR A 90 -20.47 11.45 -21.01
N SER A 91 -19.90 11.90 -22.13
CA SER A 91 -20.48 12.91 -23.00
C SER A 91 -20.79 12.35 -24.39
N HIS A 92 -21.50 11.21 -24.44
CA HIS A 92 -22.34 10.81 -25.58
C HIS A 92 -23.48 9.89 -25.12
#